data_AF-A0A9P1IYQ2-F1
#
_entry.id   AF-A0A9P1IYQ2-F1
#
_cell.length_a   1.000
_cell.length_b   1.000
_cell.length_c   1.000
_cell.angle_alpha   90.00
_cell.angle_beta   90.00
_cell.angle_gamma   90.00
#
_symmetry.space_group_name_H-M   'P 1'
#
loop_
_entity.id
_entity.type
_entity.pdbx_description
1 polymer ?
#
loop_
_entity_poly.entity_id
_entity_poly.type
_entity_poly.pdbx_seq_one_letter_code
_entity_poly.pdbx_strand_id
1 'polypeptide(L)'
;MFQDERISRTFPTIPPLQLQLDQNCMSVSNTSAHQLFAPRPLRRCRSASPVPPLRPPIMSTERQNLLKKSWSRIPRQQFGKSVLQAFIQSSGIDRSLFVDTDTEQRHIKHFIDLVHSCIENLSDLETALKPWLDTIGRGHVGFKITAKHWEKFGESVLSTMSEWIGPGRNHKETIKAWMVLSSFLADRLSAASRIAAHSPMLTPRVQLLTGKSQFEWN
;
A
#
# COMPACT_ATOMS: atom_id res chain seq x y z
N MET A 1 14.84 50.24 28.58
CA MET A 1 13.60 51.00 28.82
C MET A 1 12.69 50.73 27.64
N PHE A 2 11.87 49.71 27.75
CA PHE A 2 10.77 49.36 26.85
C PHE A 2 9.70 48.74 27.75
N GLN A 3 8.51 49.35 27.76
CA GLN A 3 7.32 48.95 28.49
C GLN A 3 6.49 47.96 27.64
N ASP A 4 5.55 47.32 28.33
CA ASP A 4 4.32 46.65 27.85
C ASP A 4 4.44 45.26 27.20
N GLU A 5 3.55 44.28 27.45
CA GLU A 5 2.25 44.29 28.14
C GLU A 5 1.93 42.86 28.60
N ARG A 6 1.24 42.72 29.74
CA ARG A 6 0.68 41.45 30.25
C ARG A 6 -0.57 41.09 29.45
N ILE A 7 -0.62 39.87 28.89
CA ILE A 7 -1.89 39.24 28.51
C ILE A 7 -1.90 37.79 29.02
N SER A 8 -2.42 37.61 30.24
CA SER A 8 -2.87 36.31 30.75
C SER A 8 -4.26 36.02 30.18
N ARG A 9 -4.39 34.98 29.36
CA ARG A 9 -5.70 34.44 28.95
C ARG A 9 -5.97 33.15 29.71
N THR A 10 -6.89 33.25 30.65
CA THR A 10 -7.58 32.18 31.34
C THR A 10 -8.50 31.43 30.37
N PHE A 11 -8.38 30.09 30.35
CA PHE A 11 -9.31 29.21 29.64
C PHE A 11 -10.49 28.84 30.55
N PRO A 12 -11.75 28.88 30.06
CA PRO A 12 -12.90 28.48 30.85
C PRO A 12 -13.02 26.95 30.96
N THR A 13 -13.21 26.49 32.19
CA THR A 13 -13.52 25.12 32.61
C THR A 13 -14.91 24.70 32.12
N ILE A 14 -14.99 23.55 31.44
CA ILE A 14 -16.24 22.92 30.99
C ILE A 14 -16.82 22.06 32.14
N PRO A 15 -18.08 22.27 32.57
CA PRO A 15 -18.73 21.39 33.53
C PRO A 15 -19.31 20.12 32.87
N PRO A 16 -19.35 18.97 33.57
CA PRO A 16 -19.90 17.72 33.04
C PRO A 16 -21.43 17.73 32.99
N LEU A 17 -21.98 17.28 31.87
CA LEU A 17 -23.41 17.06 31.65
C LEU A 17 -23.90 15.86 32.46
N GLN A 18 -24.90 16.10 33.30
CA GLN A 18 -25.63 15.13 34.10
C GLN A 18 -27.11 15.19 33.69
N LEU A 19 -27.62 14.17 33.02
CA LEU A 19 -29.05 13.92 32.77
C LEU A 19 -29.24 12.40 32.72
N GLN A 20 -29.63 11.74 33.81
CA GLN A 20 -30.95 11.66 34.46
C GLN A 20 -31.72 10.42 33.98
N LEU A 21 -31.83 9.51 34.94
CA LEU A 21 -32.42 8.19 34.88
C LEU A 21 -33.88 8.32 35.30
N ASP A 22 -34.82 8.30 34.35
CA ASP A 22 -36.23 8.20 34.70
C ASP A 22 -36.71 6.75 34.59
N GLN A 23 -36.75 6.14 35.77
CA GLN A 23 -37.58 4.98 36.08
C GLN A 23 -39.05 5.37 35.93
N ASN A 24 -39.87 4.53 35.29
CA ASN A 24 -41.30 4.61 35.53
C ASN A 24 -41.97 3.23 35.65
N CYS A 25 -42.63 3.12 36.81
CA CYS A 25 -43.79 2.35 37.25
C CYS A 25 -43.98 0.87 36.85
N MET A 26 -44.03 0.07 37.92
CA MET A 26 -44.72 -1.21 38.01
C MET A 26 -46.21 -1.08 37.67
N SER A 27 -46.77 -2.10 37.01
CA SER A 27 -48.15 -2.54 37.25
C SER A 27 -48.24 -4.05 37.08
N VAL A 28 -48.58 -4.73 38.18
CA VAL A 28 -48.94 -6.15 38.24
C VAL A 28 -50.44 -6.25 38.42
N SER A 29 -51.10 -7.06 37.59
CA SER A 29 -52.38 -7.70 37.91
C SER A 29 -52.60 -8.96 37.07
N ASN A 30 -52.33 -10.08 37.74
CA ASN A 30 -52.94 -11.42 37.77
C ASN A 30 -54.03 -11.88 36.76
N THR A 31 -53.76 -13.09 36.22
CA THR A 31 -54.62 -14.30 36.06
C THR A 31 -55.98 -14.24 35.35
N SER A 32 -56.13 -14.96 34.22
CA SER A 32 -56.68 -16.35 34.16
C SER A 32 -57.29 -16.69 32.78
N ALA A 33 -57.40 -18.01 32.54
CA ALA A 33 -58.24 -18.71 31.55
C ALA A 33 -57.70 -18.98 30.12
N HIS A 34 -57.25 -20.22 29.95
CA HIS A 34 -57.38 -21.12 28.79
C HIS A 34 -57.77 -20.53 27.43
N GLN A 35 -56.87 -20.67 26.45
CA GLN A 35 -57.26 -20.95 25.06
C GLN A 35 -56.08 -21.52 24.26
N LEU A 36 -56.30 -22.72 23.71
CA LEU A 36 -55.45 -23.44 22.77
C LEU A 36 -55.23 -22.59 21.51
N PHE A 37 -53.99 -22.20 21.21
CA PHE A 37 -53.65 -21.61 19.92
C PHE A 37 -52.32 -22.15 19.39
N ALA A 38 -52.38 -22.55 18.12
CA ALA A 38 -51.38 -23.21 17.29
C ALA A 38 -49.96 -22.58 17.34
N PRO A 39 -48.91 -23.36 17.02
CA PRO A 39 -47.55 -22.83 16.96
C PRO A 39 -47.46 -21.70 15.94
N ARG A 40 -47.02 -20.53 16.40
CA ARG A 40 -46.75 -19.35 15.55
C ARG A 40 -45.70 -19.73 14.50
N PRO A 41 -45.91 -19.44 13.20
CA PRO A 41 -44.86 -19.64 12.21
C PRO A 41 -43.68 -18.73 12.55
N LEU A 42 -42.49 -19.31 12.71
CA LEU A 42 -41.25 -18.58 12.91
C LEU A 42 -41.14 -17.54 11.79
N ARG A 43 -41.13 -16.26 12.17
CA ARG A 43 -40.90 -15.17 11.23
C ARG A 43 -39.55 -15.42 10.55
N ARG A 44 -39.62 -15.74 9.27
CA ARG A 44 -38.48 -15.90 8.38
C ARG A 44 -37.62 -14.63 8.47
N CYS A 45 -36.44 -14.74 9.09
CA CYS A 45 -35.45 -13.68 9.09
C CYS A 45 -35.04 -13.39 7.64
N ARG A 46 -35.67 -12.40 7.00
CA ARG A 46 -35.21 -11.79 5.76
C ARG A 46 -34.24 -10.67 6.13
N SER A 47 -33.04 -11.05 6.53
CA SER A 47 -31.93 -10.13 6.67
C SER A 47 -30.63 -10.84 6.34
N ALA A 48 -30.62 -11.53 5.19
CA ALA A 48 -29.39 -11.63 4.42
C ALA A 48 -29.24 -10.27 3.72
N SER A 49 -28.60 -9.31 4.39
CA SER A 49 -28.06 -8.14 3.71
C SER A 49 -27.16 -8.65 2.59
N PRO A 50 -27.27 -8.12 1.35
CA PRO A 50 -26.31 -8.45 0.31
C PRO A 50 -24.91 -8.20 0.84
N VAL A 51 -24.02 -9.20 0.67
CA VAL A 51 -22.58 -9.03 0.90
C VAL A 51 -22.18 -7.71 0.23
N PRO A 52 -21.55 -6.76 0.96
CA PRO A 52 -21.09 -5.51 0.37
C PRO A 52 -20.24 -5.84 -0.87
N PRO A 53 -20.38 -5.09 -1.98
CA PRO A 53 -19.57 -5.35 -3.15
C PRO A 53 -18.10 -5.35 -2.76
N LEU A 54 -17.36 -6.33 -3.31
CA LEU A 54 -15.91 -6.46 -3.15
C LEU A 54 -15.26 -5.07 -3.20
N ARG A 55 -14.35 -4.82 -2.25
CA ARG A 55 -13.59 -3.56 -2.13
C ARG A 55 -13.21 -3.07 -3.54
N PRO A 56 -13.51 -1.80 -3.90
CA PRO A 56 -13.25 -1.32 -5.25
C PRO A 56 -11.77 -1.52 -5.60
N PRO A 57 -11.47 -1.92 -6.85
CA PRO A 57 -10.10 -2.20 -7.24
C PRO A 57 -9.23 -0.97 -6.98
N ILE A 58 -8.01 -1.20 -6.50
CA ILE A 58 -7.01 -0.17 -6.20
C ILE A 58 -6.82 0.79 -7.39
N MET A 59 -7.01 0.27 -8.60
CA MET A 59 -6.87 1.01 -9.85
C MET A 59 -8.15 0.89 -10.70
N SER A 60 -8.81 2.02 -11.01
CA SER A 60 -9.92 2.04 -11.97
C SER A 60 -9.44 1.71 -13.38
N THR A 61 -10.30 1.13 -14.22
CA THR A 61 -9.97 0.74 -15.61
C THR A 61 -9.35 1.88 -16.42
N GLU A 62 -9.82 3.11 -16.25
CA GLU A 62 -9.26 4.30 -16.90
C GLU A 62 -7.79 4.52 -16.50
N ARG A 63 -7.48 4.47 -15.19
CA ARG A 63 -6.10 4.60 -14.70
C ARG A 63 -5.23 3.44 -15.14
N GLN A 64 -5.78 2.23 -15.23
CA GLN A 64 -5.05 1.08 -15.75
C GLN A 64 -4.63 1.29 -17.20
N ASN A 65 -5.53 1.83 -18.03
CA ASN A 65 -5.23 2.15 -19.43
C ASN A 65 -4.16 3.25 -19.55
N LEU A 66 -4.20 4.26 -18.67
CA LEU A 66 -3.17 5.30 -18.62
C LEU A 66 -1.79 4.71 -18.27
N LEU A 67 -1.72 3.81 -17.30
CA LEU A 67 -0.48 3.11 -16.92
C LEU A 67 0.05 2.27 -18.09
N LYS A 68 -0.77 1.42 -18.69
CA LYS A 68 -0.37 0.57 -19.83
C LYS A 68 0.12 1.40 -21.02
N LYS A 69 -0.63 2.45 -21.39
CA LYS A 69 -0.29 3.34 -22.51
C LYS A 69 0.95 4.18 -22.26
N SER A 70 1.14 4.68 -21.05
CA SER A 70 2.35 5.45 -20.72
C SER A 70 3.56 4.53 -20.63
N TRP A 71 3.42 3.35 -20.01
CA TRP A 71 4.47 2.34 -19.95
C TRP A 71 4.96 1.94 -21.34
N SER A 72 4.09 1.69 -22.31
CA SER A 72 4.51 1.26 -23.66
C SER A 72 5.43 2.26 -24.40
N ARG A 73 5.48 3.52 -23.97
CA ARG A 73 6.28 4.58 -24.60
C ARG A 73 7.68 4.74 -24.00
N ILE A 74 7.95 4.09 -22.88
CA ILE A 74 9.19 4.31 -22.13
C ILE A 74 10.25 3.29 -22.55
N PRO A 75 11.48 3.73 -22.87
CA PRO A 75 12.61 2.84 -23.02
C PRO A 75 12.93 2.14 -21.68
N ARG A 76 12.65 0.83 -21.61
CA ARG A 76 12.72 0.01 -20.38
C ARG A 76 14.06 0.13 -19.65
N GLN A 77 15.17 -0.07 -20.38
CA GLN A 77 16.51 -0.06 -19.79
C GLN A 77 16.89 1.33 -19.26
N GLN A 78 16.54 2.38 -20.00
CA GLN A 78 16.85 3.76 -19.59
C GLN A 78 16.02 4.15 -18.36
N PHE A 79 14.74 3.78 -18.33
CA PHE A 79 13.90 3.94 -17.16
C PHE A 79 14.49 3.28 -15.92
N GLY A 80 14.88 2.01 -16.02
CA GLY A 80 15.47 1.29 -14.89
C GLY A 80 16.77 1.94 -14.37
N LYS A 81 17.64 2.40 -15.28
CA LYS A 81 18.86 3.16 -14.94
C LYS A 81 18.53 4.48 -14.25
N SER A 82 17.60 5.25 -14.80
CA SER A 82 17.19 6.56 -14.25
C SER A 82 16.56 6.42 -12.87
N VAL A 83 15.71 5.40 -12.64
CA VAL A 83 15.13 5.15 -11.32
C VAL A 83 16.21 4.79 -10.30
N LEU A 84 17.12 3.87 -10.65
CA LEU A 84 18.21 3.49 -9.74
C LEU A 84 19.10 4.69 -9.40
N GLN A 85 19.44 5.51 -10.39
CA GLN A 85 20.21 6.73 -10.19
C GLN A 85 19.48 7.72 -9.27
N ALA A 86 18.21 8.02 -9.53
CA ALA A 86 17.40 8.91 -8.69
C ALA A 86 17.27 8.38 -7.25
N PHE A 87 17.15 7.06 -7.10
CA PHE A 87 17.09 6.42 -5.78
C PHE A 87 18.39 6.55 -5.01
N ILE A 88 19.54 6.24 -5.62
CA ILE A 88 20.86 6.38 -4.98
C ILE A 88 21.08 7.83 -4.53
N GLN A 89 20.78 8.78 -5.42
CA GLN A 89 20.92 10.22 -5.13
C GLN A 89 20.04 10.70 -3.98
N SER A 90 18.79 10.20 -3.88
CA SER A 90 17.83 10.68 -2.88
C SER A 90 17.86 9.92 -1.55
N SER A 91 18.35 8.68 -1.54
CA SER A 91 18.39 7.82 -0.36
C SER A 91 19.68 7.94 0.45
N GLY A 92 20.77 8.40 -0.17
CA GLY A 92 22.10 8.41 0.45
C GLY A 92 22.76 7.03 0.55
N ILE A 93 22.17 6.02 -0.11
CA ILE A 93 22.76 4.69 -0.25
C ILE A 93 23.91 4.76 -1.25
N ASP A 94 25.03 4.13 -0.91
CA ASP A 94 26.18 4.03 -1.79
C ASP A 94 25.95 2.96 -2.87
N ARG A 95 26.43 3.26 -4.09
CA ARG A 95 26.44 2.34 -5.22
C ARG A 95 27.36 1.14 -4.98
N SER A 96 28.24 1.19 -3.98
CA SER A 96 29.04 0.06 -3.50
C SER A 96 28.23 -1.15 -3.00
N LEU A 97 26.89 -1.03 -2.84
CA LEU A 97 26.01 -2.20 -2.66
C LEU A 97 26.06 -3.19 -3.83
N PHE A 98 26.41 -2.72 -5.04
CA PHE A 98 26.60 -3.57 -6.20
C PHE A 98 28.08 -3.94 -6.31
N VAL A 99 28.37 -5.25 -6.31
CA VAL A 99 29.74 -5.78 -6.39
C VAL A 99 30.41 -5.38 -7.71
N ASP A 100 29.64 -5.39 -8.79
CA ASP A 100 30.07 -5.09 -10.14
C ASP A 100 28.92 -4.56 -10.99
N THR A 101 29.27 -4.05 -12.17
CA THR A 101 28.31 -3.51 -13.14
C THR A 101 27.28 -4.56 -13.58
N ASP A 102 27.66 -5.84 -13.67
CA ASP A 102 26.76 -6.90 -14.12
C ASP A 102 25.65 -7.19 -13.09
N THR A 103 26.00 -7.17 -11.81
CA THR A 103 25.07 -7.28 -10.68
C THR A 103 24.12 -6.09 -10.66
N GLU A 104 24.62 -4.88 -10.92
CA GLU A 104 23.80 -3.69 -11.07
C GLU A 104 22.82 -3.82 -12.25
N GLN A 105 23.30 -4.25 -13.43
CA GLN A 105 22.43 -4.43 -14.61
C GLN A 105 21.36 -5.52 -14.37
N ARG A 106 21.71 -6.59 -13.67
CA ARG A 106 20.76 -7.64 -13.29
C ARG A 106 19.68 -7.11 -12.35
N HIS A 107 20.08 -6.31 -11.36
CA HIS A 107 19.14 -5.65 -10.45
C HIS A 107 18.19 -4.71 -11.22
N ILE A 108 18.71 -3.92 -12.16
CA ILE A 108 17.91 -3.05 -13.03
C ILE A 108 16.90 -3.86 -13.83
N LYS A 109 17.31 -4.99 -14.44
CA LYS A 109 16.41 -5.88 -15.19
C LYS A 109 15.28 -6.40 -14.31
N HIS A 110 15.59 -6.93 -13.13
CA HIS A 110 14.57 -7.44 -12.21
C HIS A 110 13.59 -6.37 -11.75
N PHE A 111 14.08 -5.14 -11.51
CA PHE A 111 13.21 -4.01 -11.21
C PHE A 111 12.26 -3.68 -12.38
N ILE A 112 12.76 -3.65 -13.62
CA ILE A 112 11.93 -3.42 -14.81
C ILE A 112 10.86 -4.51 -14.94
N ASP A 113 11.25 -5.77 -14.76
CA ASP A 113 10.34 -6.92 -14.83
C ASP A 113 9.26 -6.84 -13.73
N LEU A 114 9.63 -6.37 -12.54
CA LEU A 114 8.68 -6.10 -11.46
C LEU A 114 7.63 -5.07 -11.87
N VAL A 115 8.07 -3.90 -12.35
CA VAL A 115 7.15 -2.83 -12.78
C VAL A 115 6.28 -3.32 -13.93
N HIS A 116 6.86 -4.03 -14.89
CA HIS A 116 6.11 -4.58 -16.01
C HIS A 116 5.02 -5.55 -15.55
N SER A 117 5.36 -6.50 -14.67
CA SER A 117 4.41 -7.46 -14.12
C SER A 117 3.29 -6.77 -13.33
N CYS A 118 3.59 -5.69 -12.62
CA CYS A 118 2.55 -4.90 -11.96
C CYS A 118 1.56 -4.31 -12.97
N ILE A 119 2.06 -3.83 -14.09
CA ILE A 119 1.25 -3.20 -15.13
C ILE A 119 0.40 -4.22 -15.90
N GLU A 120 0.90 -5.44 -16.07
CA GLU A 120 0.10 -6.53 -16.63
C GLU A 120 -1.01 -7.00 -15.68
N ASN A 121 -0.76 -6.95 -14.36
CA ASN A 121 -1.68 -7.46 -13.33
C ASN A 121 -2.45 -6.36 -12.56
N LEU A 122 -2.71 -5.21 -13.17
CA LEU A 122 -3.35 -4.06 -12.49
C LEU A 122 -4.76 -4.33 -11.94
N SER A 123 -5.45 -5.35 -12.46
CA SER A 123 -6.77 -5.78 -11.96
C SER A 123 -6.70 -6.54 -10.65
N ASP A 124 -5.54 -7.13 -10.32
CA ASP A 124 -5.34 -7.97 -9.13
C ASP A 124 -3.90 -7.83 -8.59
N LEU A 125 -3.51 -6.60 -8.24
CA LEU A 125 -2.17 -6.32 -7.73
C LEU A 125 -1.89 -7.01 -6.39
N GLU A 126 -2.88 -7.04 -5.49
CA GLU A 126 -2.70 -7.55 -4.14
C GLU A 126 -2.52 -9.07 -4.10
N THR A 127 -3.30 -9.82 -4.88
CA THR A 127 -3.25 -11.29 -4.81
C THR A 127 -2.15 -11.83 -5.71
N ALA A 128 -2.08 -11.36 -6.96
CA ALA A 128 -1.18 -11.92 -7.97
C ALA A 128 0.31 -11.69 -7.63
N LEU A 129 0.65 -10.55 -7.03
CA LEU A 129 2.05 -10.13 -6.86
C LEU A 129 2.56 -10.28 -5.43
N LYS A 130 1.68 -10.51 -4.46
CA LYS A 130 2.06 -10.56 -3.04
C LYS A 130 3.20 -11.53 -2.73
N PRO A 131 3.19 -12.80 -3.18
CA PRO A 131 4.29 -13.73 -2.87
C PRO A 131 5.65 -13.22 -3.36
N TRP A 132 5.65 -12.56 -4.52
CA TRP A 132 6.86 -12.03 -5.12
C TRP A 132 7.34 -10.75 -4.44
N LEU A 133 6.45 -9.78 -4.20
CA LEU A 133 6.75 -8.55 -3.45
C LEU A 133 7.26 -8.87 -2.04
N ASP A 134 6.65 -9.86 -1.39
CA ASP A 134 7.09 -10.35 -0.10
C ASP A 134 8.53 -10.88 -0.17
N THR A 135 8.85 -11.68 -1.18
CA THR A 135 10.19 -12.24 -1.39
C THR A 135 11.23 -11.13 -1.62
N ILE A 136 10.92 -10.15 -2.46
CA ILE A 136 11.79 -9.00 -2.73
C ILE A 136 12.01 -8.21 -1.43
N GLY A 137 10.94 -7.77 -0.76
CA GLY A 137 11.04 -6.95 0.45
C GLY A 137 11.82 -7.64 1.57
N ARG A 138 11.58 -8.94 1.80
CA ARG A 138 12.35 -9.73 2.78
C ARG A 138 13.83 -9.83 2.41
N GLY A 139 14.13 -10.05 1.13
CA GLY A 139 15.49 -10.13 0.62
C GLY A 139 16.33 -8.88 0.83
N HIS A 140 15.68 -7.72 0.89
CA HIS A 140 16.34 -6.44 1.04
C HIS A 140 16.72 -6.07 2.48
N VAL A 141 16.24 -6.83 3.49
CA VAL A 141 16.59 -6.61 4.91
C VAL A 141 18.09 -6.75 5.14
N GLY A 142 18.75 -7.67 4.42
CA GLY A 142 20.19 -7.91 4.54
C GLY A 142 21.08 -6.75 4.07
N PHE A 143 20.53 -5.78 3.33
CA PHE A 143 21.25 -4.63 2.79
C PHE A 143 21.00 -3.34 3.58
N LYS A 144 20.50 -3.44 4.82
CA LYS A 144 20.16 -2.30 5.68
C LYS A 144 19.16 -1.34 5.03
N ILE A 145 18.29 -1.86 4.16
CA ILE A 145 17.19 -1.10 3.57
C ILE A 145 16.11 -0.87 4.64
N THR A 146 15.65 0.37 4.77
CA THR A 146 14.70 0.80 5.80
C THR A 146 13.39 1.26 5.15
N ALA A 147 12.36 1.51 5.96
CA ALA A 147 11.11 2.07 5.45
C ALA A 147 11.31 3.39 4.67
N LYS A 148 12.19 4.26 5.17
CA LYS A 148 12.54 5.54 4.50
C LYS A 148 13.18 5.32 3.12
N HIS A 149 13.97 4.26 2.95
CA HIS A 149 14.52 3.91 1.65
C HIS A 149 13.41 3.50 0.68
N TRP A 150 12.41 2.73 1.13
CA TRP A 150 11.28 2.37 0.28
C TRP A 150 10.41 3.57 -0.13
N GLU A 151 10.24 4.56 0.75
CA GLU A 151 9.60 5.83 0.39
C GLU A 151 10.38 6.55 -0.72
N LYS A 152 11.72 6.66 -0.57
CA LYS A 152 12.59 7.25 -1.61
C LYS A 152 12.57 6.46 -2.92
N PHE A 153 12.41 5.15 -2.85
CA PHE A 153 12.21 4.33 -4.05
C PHE A 153 10.90 4.69 -4.77
N GLY A 154 9.78 4.79 -4.04
CA GLY A 154 8.49 5.20 -4.60
C GLY A 154 8.52 6.59 -5.23
N GLU A 155 9.19 7.55 -4.56
CA GLU A 155 9.45 8.90 -5.09
C GLU A 155 10.30 8.86 -6.37
N SER A 156 11.36 8.05 -6.39
CA SER A 156 12.28 7.94 -7.55
C SER A 156 11.57 7.38 -8.78
N VAL A 157 10.73 6.36 -8.61
CA VAL A 157 9.88 5.83 -9.69
C VAL A 157 8.97 6.91 -10.25
N LEU A 158 8.28 7.65 -9.37
CA LEU A 158 7.35 8.71 -9.80
C LEU A 158 8.08 9.86 -10.48
N SER A 159 9.22 10.31 -9.95
CA SER A 159 10.03 11.39 -10.51
C SER A 159 10.51 11.03 -11.91
N THR A 160 11.16 9.86 -12.05
CA THR A 160 11.63 9.40 -13.36
C THR A 160 10.46 9.29 -14.33
N MET A 161 9.35 8.66 -13.93
CA MET A 161 8.19 8.54 -14.81
C MET A 161 7.67 9.91 -15.29
N SER A 162 7.65 10.91 -14.40
CA SER A 162 7.13 12.24 -14.71
C SER A 162 7.90 12.92 -15.84
N GLU A 163 9.21 12.65 -15.96
CA GLU A 163 10.04 13.14 -17.07
C GLU A 163 9.63 12.54 -18.42
N TRP A 164 9.18 11.28 -18.42
CA TRP A 164 8.75 10.57 -19.63
C TRP A 164 7.29 10.85 -20.01
N ILE A 165 6.45 11.24 -19.04
CA ILE A 165 5.08 11.70 -19.31
C ILE A 165 5.15 13.16 -19.76
N GLY A 166 5.36 13.37 -21.06
CA GLY A 166 5.27 14.70 -21.66
C GLY A 166 3.93 15.40 -21.36
N PRO A 167 3.86 16.74 -21.54
CA PRO A 167 2.64 17.50 -21.31
C PRO A 167 1.51 17.03 -22.24
N GLY A 168 0.27 17.05 -21.75
CA GLY A 168 -0.90 16.65 -22.54
C GLY A 168 -2.17 16.57 -21.71
N ARG A 169 -3.30 16.34 -22.39
CA ARG A 169 -4.65 16.31 -21.79
C ARG A 169 -4.75 15.36 -20.58
N ASN A 170 -4.08 14.21 -20.65
CA ASN A 170 -4.14 13.18 -19.61
C ASN A 170 -2.93 13.20 -18.67
N HIS A 171 -2.05 14.21 -18.77
CA HIS A 171 -0.79 14.24 -18.02
C HIS A 171 -1.03 14.11 -16.51
N LYS A 172 -1.90 14.96 -15.94
CA LYS A 172 -2.21 14.94 -14.49
C LYS A 172 -2.75 13.59 -14.01
N GLU A 173 -3.68 12.99 -14.76
CA GLU A 173 -4.27 11.70 -14.38
C GLU A 173 -3.28 10.53 -14.55
N THR A 174 -2.40 10.61 -15.55
CA THR A 174 -1.33 9.62 -15.73
C THR A 174 -0.35 9.67 -14.56
N ILE A 175 0.07 10.86 -14.14
CA ILE A 175 0.96 11.07 -12.98
C ILE A 175 0.30 10.52 -11.71
N LYS A 176 -0.98 10.82 -11.47
CA LYS A 176 -1.73 10.27 -10.33
C LYS A 176 -1.79 8.74 -10.35
N ALA A 177 -2.02 8.12 -11.52
CA ALA A 177 -2.03 6.67 -11.63
C ALA A 177 -0.67 6.05 -11.28
N TRP A 178 0.42 6.67 -11.75
CA TRP A 178 1.78 6.25 -11.40
C TRP A 178 2.11 6.45 -9.93
N MET A 179 1.65 7.55 -9.32
CA MET A 179 1.79 7.80 -7.89
C MET A 179 1.12 6.70 -7.06
N VAL A 180 -0.09 6.28 -7.43
CA VAL A 180 -0.78 5.16 -6.75
C VAL A 180 0.02 3.86 -6.90
N LEU A 181 0.52 3.56 -8.11
CA LEU A 181 1.30 2.35 -8.35
C LEU A 181 2.63 2.33 -7.60
N SER A 182 3.39 3.44 -7.63
CA SER A 182 4.68 3.53 -6.95
C SER A 182 4.53 3.50 -5.43
N SER A 183 3.49 4.15 -4.89
CA SER A 183 3.16 4.08 -3.46
C SER A 183 2.79 2.65 -3.05
N PHE A 184 1.96 1.96 -3.85
CA PHE A 184 1.62 0.56 -3.61
C PHE A 184 2.87 -0.33 -3.54
N LEU A 185 3.79 -0.18 -4.50
CA LEU A 185 5.04 -0.93 -4.52
C LEU A 185 5.90 -0.65 -3.27
N ALA A 186 6.14 0.63 -2.96
CA ALA A 186 6.90 1.03 -1.80
C ALA A 186 6.31 0.48 -0.49
N ASP A 187 4.99 0.58 -0.33
CA ASP A 187 4.28 0.13 0.86
C ASP A 187 4.38 -1.39 1.05
N ARG A 188 4.18 -2.17 -0.02
CA ARG A 188 4.25 -3.64 0.04
C ARG A 188 5.67 -4.12 0.33
N LEU A 189 6.66 -3.56 -0.35
CA LEU A 189 8.08 -3.90 -0.13
C LEU A 189 8.51 -3.52 1.28
N SER A 190 8.14 -2.32 1.75
CA SER A 190 8.40 -1.86 3.11
C SER A 190 7.74 -2.73 4.17
N ALA A 191 6.46 -3.11 3.98
CA ALA A 191 5.77 -4.01 4.89
C ALA A 191 6.46 -5.38 4.97
N ALA A 192 6.83 -5.96 3.82
CA ALA A 192 7.52 -7.24 3.76
C ALA A 192 8.91 -7.20 4.42
N SER A 193 9.69 -6.14 4.19
CA SER A 193 10.98 -5.93 4.88
C SER A 193 10.81 -5.85 6.39
N ARG A 194 9.82 -5.08 6.88
CA ARG A 194 9.56 -4.96 8.32
C ARG A 194 9.17 -6.31 8.93
N ILE A 195 8.28 -7.06 8.29
CA ILE A 195 7.86 -8.38 8.79
C ILE A 195 9.08 -9.31 8.94
N ALA A 196 9.96 -9.37 7.95
CA ALA A 196 11.19 -10.18 8.05
C ALA A 196 12.17 -9.67 9.10
N ALA A 197 12.30 -8.35 9.29
CA ALA A 197 13.19 -7.79 10.30
C ALA A 197 12.74 -8.15 11.74
N HIS A 198 11.43 -8.29 11.98
CA HIS A 198 10.87 -8.63 13.29
C HIS A 198 10.72 -10.15 13.52
N SER A 199 10.80 -10.96 12.46
CA SER A 199 10.69 -12.42 12.54
C SER A 199 11.70 -13.07 11.59
N PRO A 200 12.97 -13.21 12.01
CA PRO A 200 14.09 -13.58 11.14
C PRO A 200 14.10 -15.07 10.70
N MET A 201 13.03 -15.84 10.93
CA MET A 201 13.01 -17.24 10.53
C MET A 201 13.00 -17.40 9.00
N LEU A 202 14.11 -17.98 8.51
CA LEU A 202 14.33 -18.52 7.16
C LEU A 202 14.02 -17.53 6.02
N THR A 203 14.71 -16.40 5.97
CA THR A 203 14.84 -15.66 4.72
C THR A 203 15.74 -16.44 3.76
N PRO A 204 15.24 -16.88 2.58
CA PRO A 204 16.12 -17.34 1.53
C PRO A 204 17.06 -16.17 1.21
N ARG A 205 18.35 -16.40 1.39
CA ARG A 205 19.37 -15.38 1.13
C ARG A 205 19.25 -15.02 -0.35
N VAL A 206 18.85 -13.78 -0.64
CA VAL A 206 18.83 -13.24 -2.02
C VAL A 206 20.23 -13.19 -2.64
N GLN A 207 21.25 -13.68 -1.94
CA GLN A 207 22.52 -14.13 -2.52
C GLN A 207 22.38 -15.17 -3.65
N LEU A 208 21.23 -15.85 -3.79
CA LEU A 208 20.94 -16.66 -4.97
C LEU A 208 20.67 -15.83 -6.25
N LEU A 209 20.39 -14.53 -6.14
CA LEU A 209 20.32 -13.63 -7.31
C LEU A 209 21.69 -13.08 -7.72
N THR A 210 22.73 -13.28 -6.90
CA THR A 210 24.12 -12.86 -7.18
C THR A 210 25.05 -14.00 -7.59
N GLY A 211 24.62 -15.26 -7.49
CA GLY A 211 25.43 -16.42 -7.89
C GLY A 211 24.58 -17.57 -8.42
N LYS A 212 24.79 -17.90 -9.71
CA LYS A 212 24.30 -19.07 -10.48
C LYS A 212 22.83 -19.47 -10.29
N SER A 213 22.07 -19.16 -11.34
CA SER A 213 20.76 -19.70 -11.70
C SER A 213 20.56 -21.17 -11.33
N GLN A 214 19.54 -21.45 -10.52
CA GLN A 214 18.78 -22.70 -10.54
C GLN A 214 17.29 -22.36 -10.61
N PHE A 215 16.87 -21.64 -11.65
CA PHE A 215 15.50 -21.66 -12.14
C PHE A 215 15.56 -21.45 -13.65
N GLU A 216 15.93 -22.52 -14.36
CA GLU A 216 15.66 -22.64 -15.79
C GLU A 216 14.15 -22.73 -15.99
N TRP A 217 13.63 -21.88 -16.87
CA TRP A 217 12.35 -22.11 -17.52
C TRP A 217 12.66 -22.42 -18.98
N ASN A 218 12.47 -23.70 -19.33
CA ASN A 218 12.66 -24.41 -20.60
C ASN A 218 14.09 -24.64 -21.09
#